data_AF-A0A1C5D1Y9-F1
#
_entry.id   AF-A0A1C5D1Y9-F1
#
_cell.length_a   1.000
_cell.length_b   1.000
_cell.length_c   1.000
_cell.angle_alpha   90.00
_cell.angle_beta   90.00
_cell.angle_gamma   90.00
#
_symmetry.space_group_name_H-M   'P 1'
#
loop_
_entity.id
_entity.type
_entity.pdbx_description
1 polymer ?
#
loop_
_entity_poly.entity_id
_entity_poly.type
_entity_poly.pdbx_seq_one_letter_code
_entity_poly.pdbx_strand_id
1 'polypeptide(L)'
;MSLLVPLYIHPVEDPAAWRLLTSAADHVYGVVLNPGDGPGRSSDPAFVSAARALRDAGTRVLGYVDLAYGKRPGTAVRDDLDRHREWYDVDGCFLDRAPAGTAELRRCRRLVRAARRRGAATVVLNPGVHPARGYARIADLIVTFEGHWTTYLSPFVRPRWTSRHPSERFCHLVYGVPPALTGLAVRTALERGAAVSCPVAGELPNPWAAPPFALLRKAP
;
A
#
# COMPACT_ATOMS: atom_id res chain seq x y z
N MET A 1 -15.56 -0.94 2.21
CA MET A 1 -14.57 -0.48 1.22
C MET A 1 -13.63 0.47 1.92
N SER A 2 -12.34 0.17 1.92
CA SER A 2 -11.33 0.94 2.66
C SER A 2 -10.20 1.36 1.72
N LEU A 3 -9.48 2.43 2.06
CA LEU A 3 -8.41 2.97 1.22
C LEU A 3 -7.03 2.55 1.75
N LEU A 4 -6.23 1.88 0.95
CA LEU A 4 -4.79 1.75 1.23
C LEU A 4 -4.12 2.95 0.59
N VAL A 5 -3.55 3.87 1.34
CA VAL A 5 -3.05 5.14 0.80
C VAL A 5 -1.52 5.17 0.77
N PRO A 6 -0.87 4.99 -0.40
CA PRO A 6 0.47 5.48 -0.60
C PRO A 6 0.40 7.01 -0.71
N LEU A 7 0.99 7.71 0.27
CA LEU A 7 1.13 9.17 0.23
C LEU A 7 2.62 9.50 0.21
N TYR A 8 3.17 9.65 -0.99
CA TYR A 8 4.59 9.87 -1.23
C TYR A 8 4.88 11.36 -1.42
N ILE A 9 4.47 12.14 -0.43
CA ILE A 9 4.78 13.56 -0.26
C ILE A 9 5.21 13.79 1.18
N HIS A 10 6.25 14.59 1.36
CA HIS A 10 6.81 14.82 2.68
C HIS A 10 5.79 15.53 3.60
N PRO A 11 5.66 15.18 4.90
CA PRO A 11 4.66 15.80 5.78
C PRO A 11 4.77 17.31 5.94
N VAL A 12 5.97 17.88 5.77
CA VAL A 12 6.20 19.34 5.79
C VAL A 12 5.75 20.00 4.49
N GLU A 13 5.81 19.28 3.35
CA GLU A 13 5.42 19.83 2.06
C GLU A 13 3.90 19.95 1.93
N ASP A 14 3.15 18.97 2.46
CA ASP A 14 1.68 19.04 2.51
C ASP A 14 1.12 18.58 3.87
N PRO A 15 1.19 19.43 4.91
CA PRO A 15 0.61 19.11 6.22
C PRO A 15 -0.91 18.91 6.19
N ALA A 16 -1.61 19.43 5.17
CA ALA A 16 -3.05 19.29 5.06
C ALA A 16 -3.44 17.88 4.59
N ALA A 17 -2.71 17.31 3.63
CA ALA A 17 -2.91 15.92 3.20
C ALA A 17 -2.73 14.92 4.34
N TRP A 18 -1.72 15.10 5.19
CA TRP A 18 -1.50 14.22 6.35
C TRP A 18 -2.58 14.37 7.42
N ARG A 19 -3.09 15.59 7.67
CA ARG A 19 -4.25 15.80 8.56
C ARG A 19 -5.54 15.21 8.01
N LEU A 20 -5.72 15.18 6.68
CA LEU A 20 -6.88 14.53 6.07
C LEU A 20 -6.87 13.01 6.34
N LEU A 21 -5.69 12.39 6.37
CA LEU A 21 -5.57 10.97 6.68
C LEU A 21 -5.94 10.67 8.12
N THR A 22 -5.57 11.52 9.07
CA THR A 22 -5.94 11.34 10.48
C THR A 22 -7.44 11.56 10.71
N SER A 23 -8.06 12.54 10.03
CA SER A 23 -9.49 12.79 10.19
C SER A 23 -10.40 11.73 9.55
N ALA A 24 -9.87 10.96 8.60
CA ALA A 24 -10.62 9.95 7.85
C ALA A 24 -10.21 8.49 8.21
N ALA A 25 -9.68 8.27 9.41
CA ALA A 25 -9.14 6.99 9.86
C ALA A 25 -10.08 5.79 9.62
N ASP A 26 -11.39 5.95 9.89
CA ASP A 26 -12.41 4.90 9.72
C ASP A 26 -12.62 4.45 8.25
N HIS A 27 -12.05 5.20 7.29
CA HIS A 27 -12.14 4.91 5.86
C HIS A 27 -10.82 4.42 5.26
N VAL A 28 -9.74 4.42 6.05
CA VAL A 28 -8.39 4.08 5.60
C VAL A 28 -8.01 2.69 6.12
N TYR A 29 -7.69 1.78 5.21
CA TYR A 29 -7.12 0.48 5.54
C TYR A 29 -5.72 0.62 6.16
N GLY A 30 -4.93 1.56 5.64
CA GLY A 30 -3.63 1.94 6.16
C GLY A 30 -2.93 2.93 5.26
N VAL A 31 -1.93 3.61 5.80
CA VAL A 31 -1.08 4.58 5.09
C VAL A 31 0.30 3.99 4.89
N VAL A 32 0.84 4.09 3.68
CA VAL A 32 2.20 3.64 3.37
C VAL A 32 3.18 4.80 3.59
N LEU A 33 4.06 4.63 4.57
CA LEU A 33 5.10 5.59 4.93
C LEU A 33 6.35 5.33 4.08
N ASN A 34 6.73 6.28 3.23
CA ASN A 34 7.92 6.19 2.38
C ASN A 34 8.82 7.43 2.48
N PRO A 35 9.65 7.56 3.54
CA PRO A 35 10.55 8.70 3.71
C PRO A 35 11.61 8.90 2.61
N GLY A 36 12.04 7.85 1.92
CA GLY A 36 13.06 7.96 0.87
C GLY A 36 13.33 6.65 0.15
N ASP A 37 12.32 6.12 -0.53
CA ASP A 37 12.30 4.79 -1.16
C ASP A 37 12.66 3.66 -0.18
N GLY A 38 12.09 3.77 1.02
CA GLY A 38 12.45 3.04 2.22
C GLY A 38 12.41 3.97 3.44
N PRO A 39 13.03 3.60 4.58
CA PRO A 39 12.96 4.36 5.82
C PRO A 39 13.76 5.67 5.81
N GLY A 40 14.50 5.95 4.73
CA GLY A 40 15.44 7.06 4.64
C GLY A 40 16.85 6.72 5.16
N ARG A 41 17.76 7.69 5.09
CA ARG A 41 19.16 7.54 5.55
C ARG A 41 19.30 7.70 7.07
N SER A 42 18.39 8.44 7.68
CA SER A 42 18.26 8.69 9.12
C SER A 42 16.78 8.88 9.46
N SER A 43 16.43 8.79 10.75
CA SER A 43 15.09 9.12 11.23
C SER A 43 14.72 10.56 10.86
N ASP A 44 13.54 10.75 10.27
CA ASP A 44 13.00 12.07 9.93
C ASP A 44 11.92 12.50 10.94
N PRO A 45 12.12 13.59 11.71
CA PRO A 45 11.17 14.05 12.73
C PRO A 45 9.76 14.35 12.21
N ALA A 46 9.61 14.77 10.94
CA ALA A 46 8.32 15.06 10.35
C ALA A 46 7.54 13.75 10.12
N PHE A 47 8.20 12.72 9.60
CA PHE A 47 7.60 11.39 9.44
C PHE A 47 7.34 10.71 10.78
N VAL A 48 8.19 10.89 11.80
CA VAL A 48 7.93 10.42 13.17
C VAL A 48 6.62 11.00 13.70
N SER A 49 6.48 12.34 13.60
CA SER A 49 5.29 13.05 14.08
C SER A 49 4.03 12.64 13.31
N ALA A 50 4.14 12.50 11.99
CA ALA A 50 3.04 12.07 11.14
C ALA A 50 2.61 10.62 11.42
N ALA A 51 3.55 9.70 11.56
CA ALA A 51 3.26 8.30 11.89
C ALA A 51 2.58 8.17 13.25
N ARG A 52 3.06 8.93 14.26
CA ARG A 52 2.40 8.99 15.57
C ARG A 52 0.97 9.51 15.48
N ALA A 53 0.75 10.63 14.78
CA ALA A 53 -0.58 11.21 14.64
C ALA A 53 -1.57 10.26 13.94
N LEU A 54 -1.11 9.50 12.94
CA LEU A 54 -1.91 8.46 12.28
C LEU A 54 -2.28 7.33 13.24
N ARG A 55 -1.32 6.83 14.02
CA ARG A 55 -1.59 5.77 15.00
C ARG A 55 -2.52 6.24 16.13
N ASP A 56 -2.30 7.46 16.65
CA ASP A 56 -3.16 8.05 17.68
C ASP A 56 -4.61 8.22 17.17
N ALA A 57 -4.79 8.44 15.87
CA ALA A 57 -6.10 8.47 15.20
C ALA A 57 -6.67 7.06 14.86
N GLY A 58 -5.95 5.97 15.18
CA GLY A 58 -6.36 4.60 14.88
C GLY A 58 -6.06 4.14 13.44
N THR A 59 -5.33 4.95 12.66
CA THR A 59 -4.92 4.58 11.30
C THR A 59 -3.66 3.73 11.33
N ARG A 60 -3.74 2.56 10.69
CA ARG A 60 -2.59 1.66 10.50
C ARG A 60 -1.50 2.32 9.65
N VAL A 61 -0.26 2.30 10.14
CA VAL A 61 0.94 2.78 9.41
C VAL A 61 1.75 1.60 8.90
N LEU A 62 2.11 1.63 7.61
CA LEU A 62 2.85 0.57 6.93
C LEU A 62 4.18 1.12 6.39
N GLY A 63 5.31 0.57 6.82
CA GLY A 63 6.61 0.96 6.27
C GLY A 63 6.81 0.43 4.84
N TYR A 64 7.16 1.31 3.91
CA TYR A 64 7.50 0.94 2.53
C TYR A 64 8.84 0.20 2.47
N VAL A 65 8.87 -0.98 1.85
CA VAL A 65 10.12 -1.71 1.59
C VAL A 65 10.11 -2.28 0.19
N ASP A 66 11.02 -1.81 -0.66
CA ASP A 66 11.20 -2.34 -1.99
C ASP A 66 11.85 -3.75 -1.97
N LEU A 67 11.29 -4.70 -2.74
CA LEU A 67 11.83 -6.05 -2.92
C LEU A 67 12.61 -6.22 -4.24
N ALA A 68 12.60 -5.23 -5.13
CA ALA A 68 13.19 -5.23 -6.46
C ALA A 68 12.84 -6.50 -7.26
N TYR A 69 11.55 -6.87 -7.29
CA TYR A 69 11.03 -8.09 -7.92
C TYR A 69 11.73 -9.37 -7.44
N GLY A 70 12.11 -9.40 -6.17
CA GLY A 70 12.81 -10.53 -5.56
C GLY A 70 14.32 -10.52 -5.78
N LYS A 71 14.91 -9.47 -6.35
CA LYS A 71 16.36 -9.35 -6.54
C LYS A 71 17.07 -8.67 -5.36
N ARG A 72 16.36 -7.88 -4.55
CA ARG A 72 16.99 -7.14 -3.44
C ARG A 72 17.50 -8.09 -2.36
N PRO A 73 18.75 -7.95 -1.86
CA PRO A 73 19.30 -8.81 -0.81
C PRO A 73 18.40 -8.87 0.43
N GLY A 74 18.22 -10.08 0.98
CA GLY A 74 17.31 -10.26 2.11
C GLY A 74 17.77 -9.56 3.40
N THR A 75 19.07 -9.31 3.57
CA THR A 75 19.62 -8.50 4.66
C THR A 75 19.14 -7.06 4.55
N ALA A 76 19.36 -6.41 3.40
CA ALA A 76 18.89 -5.05 3.15
C ALA A 76 17.38 -4.88 3.37
N VAL A 77 16.57 -5.85 2.94
CA VAL A 77 15.11 -5.85 3.21
C VAL A 77 14.81 -5.90 4.72
N ARG A 78 15.57 -6.68 5.49
CA ARG A 78 15.39 -6.78 6.94
C ARG A 78 15.83 -5.51 7.65
N ASP A 79 16.93 -4.90 7.21
CA ASP A 79 17.44 -3.66 7.77
C ASP A 79 16.42 -2.53 7.60
N ASP A 80 15.75 -2.44 6.44
CA ASP A 80 14.67 -1.48 6.24
C ASP A 80 13.46 -1.73 7.15
N LEU A 81 13.06 -3.00 7.32
CA LEU A 81 11.97 -3.37 8.22
C LEU A 81 12.29 -2.97 9.67
N ASP A 82 13.52 -3.23 10.11
CA ASP A 82 13.98 -2.91 11.45
C ASP A 82 14.01 -1.39 11.68
N ARG A 83 14.55 -0.61 10.73
CA ARG A 83 14.55 0.86 10.77
C ARG A 83 13.15 1.46 10.74
N HIS A 84 12.25 0.96 9.91
CA HIS A 84 10.88 1.48 9.89
C HIS A 84 10.19 1.32 11.26
N ARG A 85 10.37 0.16 11.89
CA ARG A 85 9.85 -0.10 13.22
C ARG A 85 10.50 0.79 14.27
N GLU A 86 11.83 0.87 14.26
CA GLU A 86 12.59 1.62 15.28
C GLU A 86 12.39 3.12 15.20
N TRP A 87 12.31 3.68 13.99
CA TRP A 87 12.22 5.13 13.80
C TRP A 87 10.78 5.62 13.79
N TYR A 88 9.87 4.88 13.14
CA TYR A 88 8.52 5.37 12.89
C TYR A 88 7.44 4.57 13.59
N ASP A 89 7.80 3.49 14.30
CA ASP A 89 6.87 2.65 15.08
C ASP A 89 5.68 2.19 14.22
N VAL A 90 5.99 1.64 13.05
CA VAL A 90 4.99 1.17 12.08
C VAL A 90 4.30 -0.11 12.56
N ASP A 91 2.99 -0.24 12.28
CA ASP A 91 2.19 -1.43 12.61
C ASP A 91 2.48 -2.62 11.69
N GLY A 92 3.08 -2.35 10.53
CA GLY A 92 3.26 -3.33 9.49
C GLY A 92 4.15 -2.85 8.36
N CYS A 93 4.15 -3.59 7.26
CA CYS A 93 4.93 -3.23 6.08
C CYS A 93 4.14 -3.37 4.78
N PHE A 94 4.51 -2.52 3.83
CA PHE A 94 4.12 -2.57 2.44
C PHE A 94 5.35 -2.99 1.63
N LEU A 95 5.36 -4.24 1.17
CA LEU A 95 6.48 -4.78 0.42
C LEU A 95 6.27 -4.56 -1.08
N ASP A 96 6.92 -3.53 -1.60
CA ASP A 96 6.74 -3.06 -2.96
C ASP A 96 7.59 -3.81 -3.98
N ARG A 97 7.19 -3.73 -5.26
CA ARG A 97 7.79 -4.48 -6.37
C ARG A 97 7.97 -5.95 -5.99
N ALA A 98 6.96 -6.54 -5.36
CA ALA A 98 6.97 -7.93 -4.99
C ALA A 98 6.93 -8.82 -6.25
N PRO A 99 7.65 -9.94 -6.28
CA PRO A 99 7.54 -10.87 -7.40
C PRO A 99 6.14 -11.51 -7.44
N ALA A 100 5.68 -11.83 -8.65
CA ALA A 100 4.38 -12.48 -8.87
C ALA A 100 4.50 -14.00 -9.18
N GLY A 101 5.70 -14.45 -9.56
CA GLY A 101 5.97 -15.80 -10.04
C GLY A 101 6.00 -16.89 -8.95
N THR A 102 5.80 -18.14 -9.38
CA THR A 102 5.88 -19.32 -8.50
C THR A 102 7.29 -19.59 -7.99
N ALA A 103 8.32 -19.25 -8.78
CA ALA A 103 9.73 -19.47 -8.46
C ALA A 103 10.15 -18.68 -7.20
N GLU A 104 9.69 -17.44 -7.07
CA GLU A 104 10.06 -16.54 -5.98
C GLU A 104 9.20 -16.73 -4.71
N LEU A 105 8.08 -17.47 -4.80
CA LEU A 105 7.12 -17.61 -3.71
C LEU A 105 7.75 -18.10 -2.40
N ARG A 106 8.67 -19.08 -2.48
CA ARG A 106 9.38 -19.58 -1.28
C ARG A 106 10.22 -18.49 -0.62
N ARG A 107 10.88 -17.66 -1.42
CA ARG A 107 11.70 -16.53 -0.93
C ARG A 107 10.82 -15.45 -0.33
N CYS A 108 9.75 -15.05 -1.02
CA CYS A 108 8.80 -14.07 -0.52
C CYS A 108 8.17 -14.52 0.81
N ARG A 109 7.75 -15.80 0.93
CA ARG A 109 7.26 -16.37 2.19
C ARG A 109 8.27 -16.24 3.35
N ARG A 110 9.57 -16.41 3.10
CA ARG A 110 10.60 -16.23 4.14
C ARG A 110 10.70 -14.77 4.58
N LEU A 111 10.60 -13.81 3.66
CA LEU A 111 10.62 -12.38 3.96
C LEU A 111 9.39 -11.96 4.77
N VAL A 112 8.19 -12.37 4.36
CA VAL A 112 6.97 -12.14 5.14
C VAL A 112 7.12 -12.68 6.56
N ARG A 113 7.58 -13.93 6.73
CA ARG A 113 7.82 -14.51 8.07
C ARG A 113 8.85 -13.71 8.87
N ALA A 114 9.87 -13.17 8.22
CA ALA A 114 10.87 -12.33 8.86
C ALA A 114 10.28 -10.99 9.33
N ALA A 115 9.38 -10.38 8.55
CA ALA A 115 8.63 -9.18 8.95
C ALA A 115 7.72 -9.48 10.16
N ARG A 116 6.98 -10.59 10.14
CA ARG A 116 6.14 -11.01 11.29
C ARG A 116 6.94 -11.18 12.58
N ARG A 117 8.09 -11.85 12.50
CA ARG A 117 8.98 -12.02 13.67
C ARG A 117 9.55 -10.70 14.20
N ARG A 118 9.54 -9.64 13.40
CA ARG A 118 9.93 -8.29 13.81
C ARG A 118 8.77 -7.47 14.40
N GLY A 119 7.56 -8.03 14.43
CA GLY A 119 6.39 -7.36 14.99
C GLY A 119 5.43 -6.78 13.97
N ALA A 120 5.64 -6.98 12.65
CA ALA A 120 4.68 -6.52 11.65
C ALA A 120 3.34 -7.25 11.82
N ALA A 121 2.33 -6.54 12.35
CA ALA A 121 0.96 -7.03 12.51
C ALA A 121 0.22 -7.07 11.17
N THR A 122 0.60 -6.20 10.21
CA THR A 122 0.09 -6.23 8.83
C THR A 122 1.20 -6.34 7.80
N VAL A 123 1.02 -7.19 6.78
CA VAL A 123 1.92 -7.33 5.63
C VAL A 123 1.11 -7.23 4.35
N VAL A 124 1.37 -6.17 3.60
CA VAL A 124 0.85 -5.94 2.25
C VAL A 124 1.93 -6.31 1.25
N LEU A 125 1.57 -7.08 0.22
CA LEU A 125 2.45 -7.35 -0.92
C LEU A 125 1.96 -6.56 -2.13
N ASN A 126 2.84 -5.81 -2.77
CA ASN A 126 2.54 -5.16 -4.03
C ASN A 126 3.31 -5.75 -5.22
N PRO A 127 2.74 -6.76 -5.89
CA PRO A 127 3.20 -7.18 -7.21
C PRO A 127 2.63 -6.33 -8.36
N GLY A 128 1.62 -5.48 -8.12
CA GLY A 128 0.92 -4.69 -9.14
C GLY A 128 0.05 -5.50 -10.12
N VAL A 129 0.05 -6.84 -9.99
CA VAL A 129 -0.68 -7.79 -10.85
C VAL A 129 -1.11 -8.99 -10.03
N HIS A 130 -2.06 -9.80 -10.53
CA HIS A 130 -2.39 -11.06 -9.87
C HIS A 130 -1.18 -12.01 -9.79
N PRO A 131 -0.72 -12.39 -8.59
CA PRO A 131 0.40 -13.31 -8.44
C PRO A 131 -0.05 -14.77 -8.51
N ALA A 132 0.90 -15.70 -8.41
CA ALA A 132 0.59 -17.10 -8.18
C ALA A 132 -0.27 -17.29 -6.92
N ARG A 133 -1.22 -18.24 -6.93
CA ARG A 133 -2.19 -18.45 -5.83
C ARG A 133 -1.58 -18.58 -4.42
N GLY A 134 -0.34 -19.03 -4.33
CA GLY A 134 0.34 -19.24 -3.05
C GLY A 134 0.66 -17.94 -2.29
N TYR A 135 0.68 -16.78 -2.96
CA TYR A 135 0.91 -15.48 -2.32
C TYR A 135 -0.28 -15.09 -1.41
N ALA A 136 -1.50 -15.50 -1.75
CA ALA A 136 -2.69 -15.31 -0.91
C ALA A 136 -2.68 -16.11 0.40
N ARG A 137 -1.65 -16.91 0.67
CA ARG A 137 -1.46 -17.60 1.95
C ARG A 137 -0.41 -16.95 2.84
N ILE A 138 0.27 -15.91 2.36
CA ILE A 138 1.39 -15.30 3.10
C ILE A 138 1.16 -13.82 3.43
N ALA A 139 0.28 -13.11 2.73
CA ALA A 139 -0.01 -11.69 2.99
C ALA A 139 -1.43 -11.48 3.52
N ASP A 140 -1.65 -10.38 4.23
CA ASP A 140 -3.01 -9.97 4.62
C ASP A 140 -3.75 -9.37 3.44
N LEU A 141 -3.04 -8.51 2.69
CA LEU A 141 -3.53 -7.79 1.53
C LEU A 141 -2.53 -7.94 0.37
N ILE A 142 -3.06 -8.09 -0.85
CA ILE A 142 -2.25 -8.16 -2.07
C ILE A 142 -2.75 -7.09 -3.03
N VAL A 143 -1.85 -6.23 -3.51
CA VAL A 143 -2.16 -5.33 -4.61
C VAL A 143 -2.18 -6.12 -5.91
N THR A 144 -3.36 -6.36 -6.46
CA THR A 144 -3.56 -7.19 -7.67
C THR A 144 -3.70 -6.39 -8.95
N PHE A 145 -3.72 -5.07 -8.83
CA PHE A 145 -3.62 -4.14 -9.94
C PHE A 145 -2.91 -2.88 -9.45
N GLU A 146 -1.90 -2.44 -10.20
CA GLU A 146 -1.31 -1.11 -10.11
C GLU A 146 -1.11 -0.55 -11.52
N GLY A 147 -1.70 0.60 -11.81
CA GLY A 147 -1.57 1.19 -13.15
C GLY A 147 -2.45 2.41 -13.40
N HIS A 148 -2.24 3.00 -14.58
CA HIS A 148 -2.98 4.17 -15.04
C HIS A 148 -4.46 3.84 -15.32
N TRP A 149 -5.33 4.84 -15.13
CA TRP A 149 -6.78 4.75 -15.32
C TRP A 149 -7.17 4.19 -16.69
N THR A 150 -6.51 4.60 -17.77
CA THR A 150 -6.80 4.11 -19.13
C THR A 150 -6.50 2.61 -19.28
N THR A 151 -5.41 2.12 -18.72
CA THR A 151 -5.13 0.67 -18.65
C THR A 151 -6.14 -0.02 -17.76
N TYR A 152 -6.55 0.63 -16.67
CA TYR A 152 -7.57 0.09 -15.78
C TYR A 152 -8.94 -0.03 -16.45
N LEU A 153 -9.25 0.71 -17.51
CA LEU A 153 -10.49 0.53 -18.28
C LEU A 153 -10.44 -0.64 -19.26
N SER A 154 -9.26 -1.22 -19.52
CA SER A 154 -9.10 -2.35 -20.42
C SER A 154 -9.69 -3.65 -19.81
N PRO A 155 -9.94 -4.69 -20.65
CA PRO A 155 -10.42 -5.98 -20.17
C PRO A 155 -9.56 -6.53 -19.03
N PHE A 156 -10.22 -6.99 -17.97
CA PHE A 156 -9.58 -7.45 -16.75
C PHE A 156 -9.98 -8.89 -16.46
N VAL A 157 -8.98 -9.77 -16.37
CA VAL A 157 -9.21 -11.19 -16.11
C VAL A 157 -8.84 -11.50 -14.66
N ARG A 158 -9.83 -11.92 -13.89
CA ARG A 158 -9.64 -12.42 -12.53
C ARG A 158 -9.28 -13.91 -12.58
N PRO A 159 -8.11 -14.33 -12.07
CA PRO A 159 -7.81 -15.75 -11.95
C PRO A 159 -8.82 -16.44 -11.04
N ARG A 160 -9.30 -17.63 -11.44
CA ARG A 160 -10.33 -18.40 -10.72
C ARG A 160 -10.02 -18.66 -9.24
N TRP A 161 -8.75 -18.68 -8.84
CA TRP A 161 -8.39 -18.90 -7.43
C TRP A 161 -8.78 -17.71 -6.53
N THR A 162 -8.87 -16.51 -7.09
CA THR A 162 -9.18 -15.28 -6.32
C THR A 162 -10.59 -15.29 -5.74
N SER A 163 -11.55 -15.97 -6.38
CA SER A 163 -12.92 -16.09 -5.88
C SER A 163 -13.05 -16.94 -4.61
N ARG A 164 -11.98 -17.66 -4.23
CA ARG A 164 -11.92 -18.44 -2.98
C ARG A 164 -11.45 -17.61 -1.77
N HIS A 165 -11.27 -16.30 -1.96
CA HIS A 165 -10.81 -15.39 -0.93
C HIS A 165 -11.77 -14.18 -0.84
N PRO A 166 -11.98 -13.63 0.36
CA PRO A 166 -12.72 -12.39 0.53
C PRO A 166 -12.05 -11.25 -0.24
N SER A 167 -12.84 -10.33 -0.80
CA SER A 167 -12.35 -9.21 -1.61
C SER A 167 -11.53 -8.22 -0.79
N GLU A 168 -11.70 -8.20 0.53
CA GLU A 168 -10.92 -7.41 1.50
C GLU A 168 -9.44 -7.80 1.54
N ARG A 169 -9.06 -8.91 0.89
CA ARG A 169 -7.66 -9.35 0.77
C ARG A 169 -6.99 -8.89 -0.52
N PHE A 170 -7.70 -8.13 -1.35
CA PHE A 170 -7.17 -7.61 -2.61
C PHE A 170 -7.31 -6.10 -2.67
N CYS A 171 -6.28 -5.47 -3.24
CA CYS A 171 -6.16 -4.02 -3.38
C CYS A 171 -5.90 -3.63 -4.83
N HIS A 172 -6.57 -2.58 -5.31
CA HIS A 172 -6.26 -1.95 -6.59
C HIS A 172 -5.74 -0.53 -6.38
N LEU A 173 -4.51 -0.27 -6.83
CA LEU A 173 -3.89 1.05 -6.85
C LEU A 173 -4.06 1.63 -8.26
N VAL A 174 -4.77 2.76 -8.40
CA VAL A 174 -5.13 3.30 -9.72
C VAL A 174 -4.81 4.78 -9.77
N TYR A 175 -3.93 5.18 -10.69
CA TYR A 175 -3.53 6.57 -10.86
C TYR A 175 -4.04 7.16 -12.18
N GLY A 176 -3.92 8.48 -12.36
CA GLY A 176 -4.48 9.20 -13.51
C GLY A 176 -6.01 9.16 -13.57
N VAL A 177 -6.69 8.95 -12.42
CA VAL A 177 -8.15 8.90 -12.34
C VAL A 177 -8.70 10.33 -12.32
N PRO A 178 -9.50 10.75 -13.32
CA PRO A 178 -10.15 12.06 -13.26
C PRO A 178 -11.00 12.18 -11.98
N PRO A 179 -10.96 13.33 -11.26
CA PRO A 179 -11.66 13.45 -9.97
C PRO A 179 -13.15 13.08 -10.03
N ALA A 180 -13.83 13.46 -11.12
CA ALA A 180 -15.23 13.11 -11.36
C ALA A 180 -15.50 11.60 -11.48
N LEU A 181 -14.48 10.81 -11.86
CA LEU A 181 -14.56 9.36 -12.04
C LEU A 181 -14.06 8.56 -10.82
N THR A 182 -13.65 9.22 -9.74
CA THR A 182 -13.20 8.55 -8.50
C THR A 182 -14.21 7.50 -8.02
N GLY A 183 -15.50 7.84 -8.00
CA GLY A 183 -16.55 6.90 -7.59
C GLY A 183 -16.69 5.70 -8.53
N LEU A 184 -16.47 5.89 -9.83
CA LEU A 184 -16.44 4.79 -10.81
C LEU A 184 -15.25 3.88 -10.55
N ALA A 185 -14.05 4.45 -10.35
CA ALA A 185 -12.84 3.67 -10.07
C ALA A 185 -12.98 2.77 -8.82
N VAL A 186 -13.60 3.30 -7.75
CA VAL A 186 -13.91 2.52 -6.54
C VAL A 186 -14.89 1.37 -6.85
N ARG A 187 -15.99 1.64 -7.57
CA ARG A 187 -16.95 0.58 -7.95
C ARG A 187 -16.31 -0.49 -8.82
N THR A 188 -15.52 -0.09 -9.82
CA THR A 188 -14.79 -1.01 -10.70
C THR A 188 -13.82 -1.89 -9.91
N ALA A 189 -13.19 -1.40 -8.84
CA ALA A 189 -12.37 -2.24 -7.96
C ALA A 189 -13.20 -3.36 -7.29
N LEU A 190 -14.38 -3.02 -6.75
CA LEU A 190 -15.29 -4.00 -6.13
C LEU A 190 -15.74 -5.06 -7.13
N GLU A 191 -16.20 -4.64 -8.31
CA GLU A 191 -16.63 -5.55 -9.38
C GLU A 191 -15.48 -6.48 -9.83
N ARG A 192 -14.26 -5.96 -9.82
CA ARG A 192 -13.03 -6.73 -10.09
C ARG A 192 -12.51 -7.51 -8.88
N GLY A 193 -13.24 -7.52 -7.76
CA GLY A 193 -12.98 -8.36 -6.60
C GLY A 193 -11.99 -7.82 -5.58
N ALA A 194 -11.72 -6.50 -5.60
CA ALA A 194 -10.89 -5.82 -4.61
C ALA A 194 -11.74 -4.86 -3.77
N ALA A 195 -11.80 -5.10 -2.46
CA ALA A 195 -12.52 -4.24 -1.51
C ALA A 195 -11.61 -3.19 -0.83
N VAL A 196 -10.34 -3.16 -1.22
CA VAL A 196 -9.39 -2.10 -0.89
C VAL A 196 -8.94 -1.43 -2.19
N SER A 197 -8.82 -0.11 -2.21
CA SER A 197 -8.31 0.59 -3.39
C SER A 197 -7.70 1.95 -3.07
N CYS A 198 -7.00 2.53 -4.04
CA CYS A 198 -6.55 3.93 -3.99
C CYS A 198 -6.63 4.56 -5.37
N PRO A 199 -7.78 5.15 -5.74
CA PRO A 199 -7.88 5.99 -6.93
C PRO A 199 -7.34 7.40 -6.64
N VAL A 200 -6.34 7.83 -7.40
CA VAL A 200 -5.73 9.16 -7.33
C VAL A 200 -5.70 9.80 -8.72
N ALA A 201 -5.70 11.14 -8.79
CA ALA A 201 -5.55 11.84 -10.07
C ALA A 201 -4.10 12.10 -10.45
N GLY A 202 -3.14 11.82 -9.55
CA GLY A 202 -1.73 12.04 -9.82
C GLY A 202 -1.24 11.20 -11.00
N GLU A 203 -0.21 11.70 -11.66
CA GLU A 203 0.44 11.08 -12.82
C GLU A 203 1.88 10.67 -12.50
N LEU A 204 2.47 9.85 -13.37
CA LEU A 204 3.89 9.55 -13.31
C LEU A 204 4.73 10.84 -13.44
N PRO A 205 5.90 10.94 -12.78
CA PRO A 205 6.62 9.87 -12.10
C PRO A 205 6.19 9.58 -10.65
N ASN A 206 5.44 10.48 -10.00
CA ASN A 206 4.96 10.28 -8.63
C ASN A 206 3.44 10.48 -8.54
N PRO A 207 2.64 9.46 -8.90
CA PRO A 207 1.19 9.58 -8.88
C PRO A 207 0.61 9.67 -7.46
N TRP A 208 1.41 9.32 -6.46
CA TRP A 208 1.03 9.19 -5.06
C TRP A 208 1.34 10.45 -4.23
N ALA A 209 1.70 11.56 -4.89
CA ALA A 209 2.05 12.83 -4.23
C ALA A 209 0.85 13.60 -3.66
N ALA A 210 -0.38 13.12 -3.89
CA ALA A 210 -1.61 13.77 -3.42
C ALA A 210 -2.57 12.73 -2.81
N PRO A 211 -3.37 13.12 -1.80
CA PRO A 211 -4.33 12.21 -1.20
C PRO A 211 -5.45 11.83 -2.19
N PRO A 212 -6.04 10.64 -2.06
CA PRO A 212 -7.16 10.23 -2.91
C PRO A 212 -8.38 11.13 -2.69
N PHE A 213 -9.00 11.59 -3.78
CA PHE A 213 -10.20 12.44 -3.75
C PHE A 213 -11.37 11.82 -2.98
N ALA A 214 -11.40 10.49 -2.84
CA ALA A 214 -12.38 9.78 -2.03
C ALA A 214 -12.35 10.18 -0.55
N LEU A 215 -11.21 10.66 -0.04
CA LEU A 215 -11.08 11.18 1.33
C LEU A 215 -11.62 12.60 1.47
N LEU A 216 -11.40 13.45 0.46
CA LEU A 216 -11.86 14.85 0.46
C LEU A 216 -13.39 14.97 0.54
N ARG A 217 -14.12 13.98 0.03
CA ARG A 217 -15.60 13.95 0.08
C ARG A 217 -16.17 13.44 1.41
N LYS A 218 -15.32 12.95 2.30
CA LYS A 218 -15.69 12.30 3.56
C LYS A 218 -15.16 13.01 4.80
N ALA A 219 -14.34 14.05 4.62
CA ALA A 219 -14.01 14.95 5.71
C ALA A 219 -15.29 15.70 6.15
N PRO A 220 -15.50 15.88 7.47
CA PRO A 220 -16.66 16.61 8.00
C PRO A 220 -16.70 18.07 7.53
#